data_AF-E9EJS0-F1
#
_entry.id   AF-E9EJS0-F1
#
_cell.length_a   1.000
_cell.length_b   1.000
_cell.length_c   1.000
_cell.angle_alpha   90.00
_cell.angle_beta   90.00
_cell.angle_gamma   90.00
#
_symmetry.space_group_name_H-M   'P 1'
#
loop_
_entity.id
_entity.type
_entity.pdbx_description
1 polymer ?
#
loop_
_entity_poly.entity_id
_entity_poly.type
_entity_poly.pdbx_seq_one_letter_code
_entity_poly.pdbx_strand_id
1 'polypeptide(L)'
;MTAFIIATIHLNLCIGILGSFYMSRRDLSDLINDVLDFKACGEFMLTEVGHGLDARNLETTTTLLPSGCFDPRSPSEAVWKAMPPSTPLCGVPRVAVVFARLIVDGHDHGVKPFVVKLCDAQPMCRGITSRVLPVRPGTKPPDHTITSFDHVLLPSTALLGSKSKASDTPRDFLRQIWRVSVGTLSLSIMGVSSIRVGSRIALSYSQRQLVTAVSDAVKTPVLHFSTQRQPIVKGFASYAVLQAFAKWTIEQFCKKTARGNVRQALATDFKATHPKYACLLFLALERVLAVSPTITNIYLLAESYSSGSENVSAGFTSGGAVQAEYVTVV
;
A
#
# COMPACT_ATOMS: atom_id res chain seq x y z
N MET A 1 9.43 -0.20 8.95
CA MET A 1 8.29 -0.49 8.05
C MET A 1 7.64 0.79 7.52
N THR A 2 7.24 1.73 8.37
CA THR A 2 6.60 3.00 7.95
C THR A 2 7.41 3.78 6.92
N ALA A 3 8.72 3.95 7.13
CA ALA A 3 9.62 4.58 6.15
C ALA A 3 9.63 3.87 4.79
N PHE A 4 9.55 2.53 4.77
CA PHE A 4 9.49 1.76 3.53
C PHE A 4 8.15 1.94 2.80
N ILE A 5 7.04 2.03 3.53
CA ILE A 5 5.71 2.32 2.95
C ILE A 5 5.71 3.72 2.35
N ILE A 6 6.19 4.72 3.09
CA ILE A 6 6.32 6.11 2.61
C ILE A 6 7.20 6.15 1.36
N ALA A 7 8.37 5.51 1.38
CA ALA A 7 9.27 5.45 0.23
C ALA A 7 8.62 4.74 -0.97
N THR A 8 7.79 3.71 -0.75
CA THR A 8 7.06 3.02 -1.82
C THR A 8 5.98 3.91 -2.43
N ILE A 9 5.22 4.64 -1.62
CA ILE A 9 4.24 5.60 -2.15
C ILE A 9 4.96 6.71 -2.92
N HIS A 10 6.01 7.27 -2.34
CA HIS A 10 6.75 8.40 -2.87
C HIS A 10 7.53 8.06 -4.14
N LEU A 11 8.49 7.13 -4.06
CA LEU A 11 9.39 6.76 -5.16
C LEU A 11 8.71 5.86 -6.19
N ASN A 12 7.94 4.86 -5.73
CA ASN A 12 7.31 3.95 -6.66
C ASN A 12 6.03 4.54 -7.27
N LEU A 13 5.03 4.92 -6.47
CA LEU A 13 3.73 5.33 -7.03
C LEU A 13 3.78 6.75 -7.61
N CYS A 14 4.14 7.76 -6.81
CA CYS A 14 4.09 9.15 -7.25
C CYS A 14 5.17 9.46 -8.30
N ILE A 15 6.45 9.37 -7.94
CA ILE A 15 7.57 9.66 -8.85
C ILE A 15 7.56 8.73 -10.06
N GLY A 16 7.21 7.45 -9.87
CA GLY A 16 7.14 6.50 -10.99
C GLY A 16 6.05 6.84 -12.02
N ILE A 17 4.92 7.42 -11.60
CA ILE A 17 3.90 7.91 -12.53
C ILE A 17 4.37 9.22 -13.17
N LEU A 18 4.81 10.20 -12.40
CA LEU A 18 5.28 11.48 -12.93
C LEU A 18 6.43 11.30 -13.93
N GLY A 19 7.39 10.42 -13.61
CA GLY A 19 8.53 10.10 -14.46
C GLY A 19 8.14 9.51 -15.82
N SER A 20 6.97 8.87 -15.94
CA SER A 20 6.48 8.38 -17.24
C SER A 20 6.11 9.51 -18.22
N PHE A 21 5.91 10.73 -17.70
CA PHE A 21 5.58 11.92 -18.48
C PHE A 21 6.77 12.86 -18.68
N TYR A 22 7.91 12.62 -18.02
CA TYR A 22 9.07 13.53 -17.96
C TYR A 22 9.53 14.03 -19.34
N MET A 23 9.63 13.15 -20.34
CA MET A 23 10.05 13.55 -21.70
C MET A 23 9.00 14.36 -22.47
N SER A 24 7.71 14.18 -22.14
CA SER A 24 6.59 14.77 -22.87
C SER A 24 6.03 16.04 -22.23
N ARG A 25 6.30 16.26 -20.93
CA ARG A 25 5.69 17.28 -20.09
C ARG A 25 6.76 18.04 -19.33
N ARG A 26 7.39 19.01 -20.00
CA ARG A 26 8.46 19.84 -19.42
C ARG A 26 7.99 20.66 -18.22
N ASP A 27 6.70 20.98 -18.14
CA ASP A 27 6.07 21.69 -17.03
C ASP A 27 6.10 20.89 -15.70
N LEU A 28 6.33 19.58 -15.75
CA LEU A 28 6.48 18.75 -14.56
C LEU A 28 7.91 18.71 -14.02
N SER A 29 8.89 19.31 -14.71
CA SER A 29 10.31 19.18 -14.35
C SER A 29 10.61 19.70 -12.95
N ASP A 30 10.12 20.89 -12.61
CA ASP A 30 10.34 21.49 -11.29
C ASP A 30 9.69 20.64 -10.19
N LEU A 31 8.45 20.20 -10.42
CA LEU A 31 7.76 19.32 -9.49
C LEU A 31 8.51 17.99 -9.28
N ILE A 32 8.99 17.38 -10.36
CA ILE A 32 9.75 16.12 -10.31
C ILE A 32 11.05 16.32 -9.53
N ASN A 33 11.77 17.42 -9.76
CA ASN A 33 12.97 17.77 -9.00
C ASN A 33 12.64 17.98 -7.51
N ASP A 34 11.56 18.69 -7.20
CA ASP A 34 11.15 18.95 -5.81
C ASP A 34 10.79 17.66 -5.06
N VAL A 35 10.10 16.71 -5.70
CA VAL A 35 9.83 15.41 -5.06
C VAL A 35 11.09 14.55 -4.96
N LEU A 36 11.98 14.56 -5.96
CA LEU A 36 13.24 13.81 -5.89
C LEU A 36 14.18 14.34 -4.79
N ASP A 37 14.19 15.65 -4.58
CA ASP A 37 14.94 16.33 -3.51
C ASP A 37 14.25 16.26 -2.14
N PHE A 38 13.09 15.61 -2.04
CA PHE A 38 12.24 15.58 -0.85
C PHE A 38 11.81 16.98 -0.33
N LYS A 39 11.83 18.01 -1.19
CA LYS A 39 11.23 19.32 -0.90
C LYS A 39 9.70 19.23 -0.82
N ALA A 40 9.12 18.24 -1.49
CA ALA A 40 7.71 17.86 -1.35
C ALA A 40 7.57 16.34 -1.23
N CYS A 41 6.60 15.88 -0.45
CA CYS A 41 6.21 14.48 -0.39
C CYS A 41 5.11 14.17 -1.40
N GLY A 42 5.43 13.27 -2.34
CA GLY A 42 4.50 12.69 -3.31
C GLY A 42 3.61 11.58 -2.73
N GLU A 43 2.31 11.68 -3.01
CA GLU A 43 1.26 10.75 -2.61
C GLU A 43 0.53 10.15 -3.81
N PHE A 44 -0.19 9.03 -3.59
CA PHE A 44 -0.98 8.34 -4.62
C PHE A 44 -2.40 8.08 -4.12
N MET A 45 -3.39 8.77 -4.68
CA MET A 45 -4.79 8.75 -4.24
C MET A 45 -5.67 8.06 -5.27
N LEU A 46 -5.75 6.73 -5.18
CA LEU A 46 -6.64 5.90 -5.98
C LEU A 46 -7.91 5.55 -5.21
N THR A 47 -7.73 4.83 -4.10
CA THR A 47 -8.78 4.27 -3.24
C THR A 47 -9.74 5.33 -2.70
N GLU A 48 -11.02 5.01 -2.75
CA GLU A 48 -12.09 5.74 -2.05
C GLU A 48 -12.62 4.91 -0.89
N VAL A 49 -13.30 5.56 0.04
CA VAL A 49 -13.96 4.91 1.18
C VAL A 49 -14.88 3.76 0.71
N GLY A 50 -15.67 4.00 -0.34
CA GLY A 50 -16.59 3.03 -0.94
C GLY A 50 -15.94 2.12 -1.99
N HIS A 51 -14.77 2.49 -2.52
CA HIS A 51 -14.14 1.82 -3.66
C HIS A 51 -12.67 1.52 -3.42
N GLY A 52 -12.41 0.33 -2.85
CA GLY A 52 -11.07 -0.26 -2.77
C GLY A 52 -10.80 -1.19 -3.95
N LEU A 53 -11.22 -2.45 -3.83
CA LEU A 53 -11.02 -3.47 -4.87
C LEU A 53 -11.72 -3.13 -6.19
N ASP A 54 -12.75 -2.27 -6.15
CA ASP A 54 -13.51 -1.81 -7.30
C ASP A 54 -13.11 -0.40 -7.79
N ALA A 55 -11.81 -0.07 -7.71
CA ALA A 55 -11.27 1.23 -8.14
C ALA A 55 -11.46 1.58 -9.64
N ARG A 56 -12.16 0.76 -10.43
CA ARG A 56 -12.62 1.12 -11.79
C ARG A 56 -13.91 1.95 -11.74
N ASN A 57 -14.68 1.81 -10.67
CA ASN A 57 -15.97 2.45 -10.45
C ASN A 57 -15.86 3.61 -9.44
N LEU A 58 -14.67 4.23 -9.34
CA LEU A 58 -14.47 5.46 -8.56
C LEU A 58 -15.53 6.50 -8.92
N GLU A 59 -15.94 7.25 -7.91
CA GLU A 59 -17.00 8.24 -8.00
C GLU A 59 -16.49 9.68 -7.77
N THR A 60 -15.25 9.87 -7.30
CA THR A 60 -14.63 11.21 -7.35
C THR A 60 -14.65 11.71 -8.79
N THR A 61 -15.21 12.90 -9.02
CA THR A 61 -15.29 13.50 -10.36
C THR A 61 -14.31 14.65 -10.48
N THR A 62 -13.89 14.95 -11.70
CA THR A 62 -13.12 16.15 -12.02
C THR A 62 -13.65 16.71 -13.33
N THR A 63 -14.30 17.87 -13.25
CA THR A 63 -14.98 18.47 -14.41
C THR A 63 -14.04 19.45 -15.12
N LEU A 64 -13.92 19.34 -16.44
CA LEU A 64 -13.27 20.36 -17.26
C LEU A 64 -14.18 21.58 -17.37
N LEU A 65 -13.73 22.71 -16.87
CA LEU A 65 -14.45 23.98 -16.92
C LEU A 65 -14.24 24.69 -18.27
N PRO A 66 -15.12 25.63 -18.65
CA PRO A 66 -14.95 26.44 -19.86
C PRO A 66 -13.64 27.25 -19.89
N SER A 67 -13.08 27.57 -18.73
CA SER A 67 -11.78 28.24 -18.59
C SER A 67 -10.58 27.34 -18.96
N GLY A 68 -10.81 26.04 -19.14
CA GLY A 68 -9.75 25.03 -19.33
C GLY A 68 -9.17 24.50 -18.02
N CYS A 69 -9.60 25.02 -16.86
CA CYS A 69 -9.26 24.49 -15.55
C CYS A 69 -10.06 23.23 -15.22
N PHE A 70 -9.60 22.47 -14.23
CA PHE A 70 -10.31 21.30 -13.72
C PHE A 70 -10.87 21.56 -12.33
N ASP A 71 -12.04 20.98 -12.05
CA ASP A 71 -12.74 21.09 -10.77
C ASP A 71 -13.02 19.70 -10.15
N PRO A 72 -12.11 19.15 -9.32
CA PRO A 72 -12.33 17.93 -8.56
C PRO A 72 -13.38 18.10 -7.46
N ARG A 73 -14.27 17.11 -7.33
CA ARG A 73 -15.34 17.08 -6.33
C ARG A 73 -15.57 15.66 -5.81
N SER A 74 -15.81 15.57 -4.50
CA SER A 74 -16.14 14.34 -3.78
C SER A 74 -17.27 14.61 -2.75
N PRO A 75 -18.54 14.71 -3.20
CA PRO A 75 -19.64 15.28 -2.41
C PRO A 75 -20.13 14.41 -1.23
N SER A 76 -19.81 13.12 -1.20
CA SER A 76 -20.22 12.20 -0.14
C SER A 76 -19.03 11.47 0.47
N GLU A 77 -19.17 11.02 1.72
CA GLU A 77 -18.08 10.35 2.43
C GLU A 77 -17.58 9.09 1.74
N ALA A 78 -18.49 8.35 1.09
CA ALA A 78 -18.17 7.13 0.33
C ALA A 78 -17.17 7.39 -0.80
N VAL A 79 -17.10 8.62 -1.31
CA VAL A 79 -16.25 8.95 -2.47
C VAL A 79 -15.01 9.74 -2.06
N TRP A 80 -14.79 9.93 -0.75
CA TRP A 80 -13.56 10.53 -0.25
C TRP A 80 -12.37 9.59 -0.41
N LYS A 81 -11.20 10.13 -0.75
CA LYS A 81 -9.98 9.34 -0.90
C LYS A 81 -9.50 8.84 0.44
N ALA A 82 -9.09 7.58 0.50
CA ALA A 82 -8.70 6.92 1.74
C ALA A 82 -7.28 6.34 1.63
N MET A 83 -6.55 6.38 2.76
CA MET A 83 -5.23 5.79 3.02
C MET A 83 -4.01 6.72 2.87
N PRO A 84 -3.78 7.50 1.80
CA PRO A 84 -2.53 8.26 1.68
C PRO A 84 -2.33 9.27 2.82
N PRO A 85 -1.12 9.40 3.38
CA PRO A 85 -0.81 10.44 4.35
C PRO A 85 -0.84 11.82 3.67
N SER A 86 -1.98 12.51 3.76
CA SER A 86 -2.23 13.76 3.05
C SER A 86 -2.33 14.99 3.94
N THR A 87 -2.24 14.81 5.27
CA THR A 87 -2.24 15.94 6.20
C THR A 87 -0.90 16.67 6.22
N PRO A 88 -0.87 17.94 6.65
CA PRO A 88 0.37 18.69 6.73
C PRO A 88 1.14 18.39 8.05
N LEU A 89 0.81 17.29 8.74
CA LEU A 89 1.38 16.93 10.05
C LEU A 89 2.92 16.80 10.03
N CYS A 90 3.48 16.37 8.90
CA CYS A 90 4.92 16.22 8.75
C CYS A 90 5.67 17.54 8.45
N GLY A 91 4.97 18.68 8.36
CA GLY A 91 5.59 19.99 8.13
C GLY A 91 6.29 20.15 6.77
N VAL A 92 5.94 19.30 5.80
CA VAL A 92 6.50 19.32 4.44
C VAL A 92 5.38 19.51 3.42
N PRO A 93 5.63 20.22 2.30
CA PRO A 93 4.70 20.28 1.18
C PRO A 93 4.28 18.88 0.72
N ARG A 94 3.01 18.74 0.33
CA ARG A 94 2.48 17.49 -0.21
C ARG A 94 1.85 17.70 -1.57
N VAL A 95 2.15 16.76 -2.48
CA VAL A 95 1.55 16.65 -3.80
C VAL A 95 1.00 15.24 -3.97
N ALA A 96 -0.12 15.08 -4.64
CA ALA A 96 -0.69 13.78 -4.93
C ALA A 96 -0.94 13.59 -6.43
N VAL A 97 -0.82 12.34 -6.86
CA VAL A 97 -1.50 11.87 -8.07
C VAL A 97 -2.88 11.37 -7.65
N VAL A 98 -3.92 12.15 -7.96
CA VAL A 98 -5.33 11.86 -7.63
C VAL A 98 -6.02 11.25 -8.84
N PHE A 99 -6.64 10.08 -8.66
CA PHE A 99 -7.42 9.44 -9.70
C PHE A 99 -8.89 9.80 -9.54
N ALA A 100 -9.49 10.35 -10.58
CA ALA A 100 -10.90 10.76 -10.60
C ALA A 100 -11.50 10.55 -11.99
N ARG A 101 -12.84 10.41 -12.06
CA ARG A 101 -13.55 10.38 -13.34
C ARG A 101 -13.49 11.76 -13.99
N LEU A 102 -12.91 11.84 -15.18
CA LEU A 102 -12.87 13.07 -15.95
C LEU A 102 -14.24 13.31 -16.62
N ILE A 103 -14.84 14.46 -16.35
CA ILE A 103 -16.08 14.92 -17.01
C ILE A 103 -15.73 16.05 -17.99
N VAL A 104 -16.07 15.88 -19.26
CA VAL A 104 -15.89 16.90 -20.32
C VAL A 104 -17.22 17.10 -21.01
N ASP A 105 -17.69 18.34 -21.06
CA ASP A 105 -18.98 18.70 -21.67
C ASP A 105 -20.15 17.83 -21.17
N GLY A 106 -20.13 17.49 -19.88
CA GLY A 106 -21.14 16.62 -19.24
C GLY A 106 -20.96 15.11 -19.47
N HIS A 107 -19.96 14.70 -20.25
CA HIS A 107 -19.69 13.29 -20.56
C HIS A 107 -18.55 12.71 -19.73
N ASP A 108 -18.70 11.45 -19.34
CA ASP A 108 -17.68 10.70 -18.59
C ASP A 108 -16.62 10.07 -19.52
N HIS A 109 -15.38 10.53 -19.34
CA HIS A 109 -14.19 10.15 -20.11
C HIS A 109 -13.32 9.11 -19.39
N GLY A 110 -13.85 8.52 -18.31
CA GLY A 110 -13.20 7.49 -17.51
C GLY A 110 -12.29 8.06 -16.43
N VAL A 111 -11.71 7.16 -15.64
CA VAL A 111 -10.75 7.51 -14.59
C VAL A 111 -9.47 8.04 -15.22
N LYS A 112 -8.96 9.17 -14.70
CA LYS A 112 -7.72 9.82 -15.11
C LYS A 112 -6.91 10.31 -13.90
N PRO A 113 -5.57 10.31 -13.98
CA PRO A 113 -4.70 10.87 -12.96
C PRO A 113 -4.55 12.39 -13.10
N PHE A 114 -4.59 13.09 -11.96
CA PHE A 114 -4.39 14.52 -11.84
C PHE A 114 -3.29 14.82 -10.80
N VAL A 115 -2.40 15.75 -11.10
CA VAL A 115 -1.46 16.30 -10.13
C VAL A 115 -2.17 17.34 -9.28
N VAL A 116 -2.17 17.14 -7.97
CA VAL A 116 -2.84 18.03 -7.01
C VAL A 116 -1.88 18.41 -5.89
N LYS A 117 -1.62 19.71 -5.71
CA LYS A 117 -0.95 20.22 -4.51
C LYS A 117 -1.96 20.15 -3.35
N LEU A 118 -1.62 19.40 -2.31
CA LEU A 118 -2.50 19.18 -1.16
C LEU A 118 -2.30 20.23 -0.07
N CYS A 119 -1.04 20.57 0.22
CA CYS A 119 -0.65 21.56 1.22
C CYS A 119 0.77 22.08 0.95
N ASP A 120 1.07 23.28 1.46
CA ASP A 120 2.41 23.89 1.41
C ASP A 120 3.00 23.96 2.83
N ALA A 121 3.38 22.79 3.35
CA ALA A 121 3.72 22.54 4.76
C ALA A 121 2.58 22.74 5.77
N GLN A 122 1.89 23.89 5.80
CA GLN A 122 0.64 24.21 6.50
C GLN A 122 0.18 25.59 5.98
N PRO A 123 -1.12 25.85 5.71
CA PRO A 123 -2.30 24.98 5.87
C PRO A 123 -2.56 24.07 4.65
N MET A 124 -3.65 23.28 4.70
CA MET A 124 -4.20 22.60 3.53
C MET A 124 -4.62 23.61 2.45
N CYS A 125 -4.54 23.21 1.18
CA CYS A 125 -5.03 24.02 0.06
C CYS A 125 -6.56 24.16 0.13
N ARG A 126 -7.07 25.30 -0.35
CA ARG A 126 -8.51 25.63 -0.33
C ARG A 126 -9.32 24.54 -1.05
N GLY A 127 -10.43 24.13 -0.44
CA GLY A 127 -11.30 23.08 -0.97
C GLY A 127 -10.80 21.65 -0.70
N ILE A 128 -9.64 21.47 -0.06
CA ILE A 128 -9.13 20.15 0.32
C ILE A 128 -9.23 19.98 1.84
N THR A 129 -9.98 18.98 2.28
CA THR A 129 -10.03 18.59 3.70
C THR A 129 -9.35 17.24 3.86
N SER A 130 -8.55 17.08 4.92
CA SER A 130 -7.91 15.80 5.24
C SER A 130 -8.01 15.52 6.73
N ARG A 131 -8.48 14.32 7.08
CA ARG A 131 -8.65 13.86 8.47
C ARG A 131 -7.86 12.58 8.70
N VAL A 132 -7.01 12.58 9.73
CA VAL A 132 -6.25 11.38 10.15
C VAL A 132 -7.21 10.32 10.69
N LEU A 133 -7.00 9.08 10.27
CA LEU A 133 -7.70 7.91 10.78
C LEU A 133 -7.15 7.50 12.15
N PRO A 134 -7.98 6.92 13.04
CA PRO A 134 -7.51 6.39 14.30
C PRO A 134 -6.36 5.39 14.12
N VAL A 135 -5.44 5.39 15.08
CA VAL A 135 -4.32 4.45 15.09
C VAL A 135 -4.87 3.03 15.29
N ARG A 136 -4.48 2.12 14.39
CA ARG A 136 -4.78 0.69 14.54
C ARG A 136 -3.78 0.02 15.49
N PRO A 137 -4.16 -0.99 16.28
CA PRO A 137 -3.22 -1.84 17.00
C PRO A 137 -2.21 -2.36 15.98
N GLY A 138 -0.93 -2.06 16.16
CA GLY A 138 -0.05 -2.13 15.01
C GLY A 138 1.33 -1.55 15.18
N THR A 139 2.14 -1.74 14.14
CA THR A 139 3.10 -0.70 13.77
C THR A 139 2.34 0.62 13.60
N LYS A 140 2.90 1.72 14.10
CA LYS A 140 2.40 3.07 13.80
C LYS A 140 2.31 3.21 12.27
N PRO A 141 1.09 3.21 11.69
CA PRO A 141 0.96 3.33 10.25
C PRO A 141 1.49 4.72 9.85
N PRO A 142 1.75 4.95 8.54
CA PRO A 142 1.72 6.32 8.04
C PRO A 142 0.44 7.00 8.52
N ASP A 143 0.43 8.32 8.63
CA ASP A 143 -0.75 9.09 9.06
C ASP A 143 -1.90 8.96 8.04
N HIS A 144 -2.51 7.78 7.94
CA HIS A 144 -3.51 7.44 6.95
C HIS A 144 -4.68 8.39 7.14
N THR A 145 -5.18 8.92 6.03
CA THR A 145 -6.23 9.93 6.09
C THR A 145 -7.45 9.50 5.29
N ILE A 146 -8.53 10.25 5.53
CA ILE A 146 -9.60 10.44 4.56
C ILE A 146 -9.51 11.87 4.03
N THR A 147 -9.49 12.03 2.72
CA THR A 147 -9.32 13.31 2.02
C THR A 147 -10.50 13.59 1.09
N SER A 148 -11.10 14.77 1.21
CA SER A 148 -12.19 15.23 0.34
C SER A 148 -11.78 16.46 -0.46
N PHE A 149 -12.44 16.63 -1.61
CA PHE A 149 -12.30 17.74 -2.53
C PHE A 149 -13.67 18.42 -2.69
N ASP A 150 -13.70 19.72 -2.41
CA ASP A 150 -14.85 20.59 -2.57
C ASP A 150 -14.44 21.82 -3.40
N HIS A 151 -14.86 21.81 -4.66
CA HIS A 151 -14.61 22.86 -5.64
C HIS A 151 -13.15 23.34 -5.74
N VAL A 152 -12.24 22.41 -6.02
CA VAL A 152 -10.79 22.69 -6.08
C VAL A 152 -10.39 23.14 -7.48
N LEU A 153 -9.92 24.36 -7.65
CA LEU A 153 -9.49 24.84 -8.96
C LEU A 153 -8.08 24.35 -9.31
N LEU A 154 -7.99 23.40 -10.25
CA LEU A 154 -6.72 22.90 -10.78
C LEU A 154 -6.42 23.52 -12.16
N PRO A 155 -5.13 23.79 -12.47
CA PRO A 155 -4.74 24.31 -13.78
C PRO A 155 -4.98 23.29 -14.90
N SER A 156 -5.03 23.76 -16.15
CA SER A 156 -5.17 22.90 -17.33
C SER A 156 -4.04 21.88 -17.49
N THR A 157 -2.90 22.12 -16.85
CA THR A 157 -1.74 21.22 -16.78
C THR A 157 -1.88 20.11 -15.73
N ALA A 158 -2.88 20.14 -14.86
CA ALA A 158 -3.00 19.15 -13.78
C ALA A 158 -3.26 17.72 -14.31
N LEU A 159 -3.97 17.57 -15.43
CA LEU A 159 -4.24 16.26 -16.02
C LEU A 159 -2.96 15.60 -16.55
N LEU A 160 -2.74 14.35 -16.17
CA LEU A 160 -1.68 13.49 -16.69
C LEU A 160 -2.25 12.57 -17.78
N GLY A 161 -1.74 12.74 -19.00
CA GLY A 161 -2.17 11.95 -20.17
C GLY A 161 -3.30 12.60 -20.98
N SER A 162 -4.03 11.79 -21.74
CA SER A 162 -5.05 12.27 -22.68
C SER A 162 -6.40 12.55 -22.01
N LYS A 163 -7.04 13.65 -22.44
CA LYS A 163 -8.44 13.97 -22.15
C LYS A 163 -9.43 13.02 -22.82
N SER A 164 -9.02 12.35 -23.90
CA SER A 164 -9.93 11.48 -24.66
C SER A 164 -10.33 10.24 -23.87
N LYS A 165 -11.59 9.82 -24.06
CA LYS A 165 -12.07 8.53 -23.61
C LYS A 165 -11.35 7.43 -24.41
N ALA A 166 -10.79 6.47 -23.71
CA ALA A 166 -10.16 5.31 -24.35
C ALA A 166 -11.24 4.37 -24.89
N SER A 167 -10.98 3.76 -26.06
CA SER A 167 -11.85 2.72 -26.62
C SER A 167 -11.96 1.50 -25.71
N ASP A 168 -10.83 1.09 -25.12
CA ASP A 168 -10.73 0.04 -24.10
C ASP A 168 -10.47 0.68 -22.72
N THR A 169 -11.56 1.04 -22.04
CA THR A 169 -11.50 1.71 -20.73
C THR A 169 -10.83 0.83 -19.65
N PRO A 170 -11.14 -0.47 -19.51
CA PRO A 170 -10.46 -1.34 -18.54
C PRO A 170 -8.95 -1.40 -18.74
N ARG A 171 -8.48 -1.52 -19.99
CA ARG A 171 -7.05 -1.57 -20.27
C ARG A 171 -6.37 -0.23 -20.07
N ASP A 172 -7.04 0.87 -20.39
CA ASP A 172 -6.52 2.22 -20.11
C ASP A 172 -6.34 2.42 -18.61
N PHE A 173 -7.31 2.04 -17.79
CA PHE A 173 -7.21 2.11 -16.34
C PHE A 173 -6.00 1.35 -15.80
N LEU A 174 -5.84 0.06 -16.18
CA LEU A 174 -4.69 -0.74 -15.76
C LEU A 174 -3.35 -0.16 -16.21
N ARG A 175 -3.32 0.47 -17.39
CA ARG A 175 -2.13 1.18 -17.88
C ARG A 175 -1.81 2.39 -17.01
N GLN A 176 -2.81 3.15 -16.57
CA GLN A 176 -2.60 4.33 -15.73
C GLN A 176 -2.09 3.96 -14.33
N ILE A 177 -2.55 2.85 -13.76
CA ILE A 177 -2.17 2.38 -12.41
C ILE A 177 -0.99 1.38 -12.40
N TRP A 178 -0.23 1.26 -13.48
CA TRP A 178 0.78 0.19 -13.66
C TRP A 178 1.85 0.10 -12.55
N ARG A 179 2.11 1.20 -11.83
CA ARG A 179 3.04 1.22 -10.68
C ARG A 179 2.52 0.45 -9.47
N VAL A 180 1.22 0.16 -9.41
CA VAL A 180 0.61 -0.72 -8.39
C VAL A 180 1.21 -2.12 -8.48
N SER A 181 1.38 -2.70 -9.67
CA SER A 181 2.01 -4.03 -9.81
C SER A 181 3.44 -4.06 -9.25
N VAL A 182 4.20 -2.97 -9.47
CA VAL A 182 5.57 -2.83 -8.96
C VAL A 182 5.56 -2.78 -7.43
N GLY A 183 4.64 -1.99 -6.85
CA GLY A 183 4.47 -1.86 -5.40
C GLY A 183 4.02 -3.16 -4.74
N THR A 184 3.03 -3.83 -5.35
CA THR A 184 2.54 -5.15 -4.94
C THR A 184 3.70 -6.16 -4.82
N LEU A 185 4.58 -6.23 -5.83
CA LEU A 185 5.72 -7.15 -5.82
C LEU A 185 6.76 -6.73 -4.78
N SER A 186 7.15 -5.44 -4.73
CA SER A 186 8.20 -4.96 -3.82
C SER A 186 7.82 -5.10 -2.34
N LEU A 187 6.57 -4.80 -1.99
CA LEU A 187 6.04 -4.98 -0.63
C LEU A 187 6.00 -6.46 -0.22
N SER A 188 5.59 -7.34 -1.14
CA SER A 188 5.55 -8.78 -0.87
C SER A 188 6.94 -9.36 -0.65
N ILE A 189 7.97 -8.88 -1.37
CA ILE A 189 9.36 -9.32 -1.19
C ILE A 189 9.90 -8.94 0.19
N MET A 190 9.48 -7.80 0.76
CA MET A 190 9.87 -7.41 2.12
C MET A 190 9.48 -8.49 3.14
N GLY A 191 8.30 -9.10 2.98
CA GLY A 191 7.85 -10.17 3.86
C GLY A 191 8.75 -11.42 3.84
N VAL A 192 9.40 -11.74 2.71
CA VAL A 192 10.41 -12.81 2.64
C VAL A 192 11.61 -12.51 3.55
N SER A 193 12.02 -11.25 3.62
CA SER A 193 13.10 -10.81 4.52
C SER A 193 12.67 -10.90 5.99
N SER A 194 11.42 -10.57 6.30
CA SER A 194 10.85 -10.73 7.64
C SER A 194 10.87 -12.20 8.10
N ILE A 195 10.51 -13.14 7.21
CA ILE A 195 10.54 -14.58 7.51
C ILE A 195 11.96 -15.04 7.85
N ARG A 196 12.96 -14.60 7.08
CA ARG A 196 14.37 -14.89 7.32
C ARG A 196 14.84 -14.40 8.69
N VAL A 197 14.59 -13.12 8.98
CA VAL A 197 15.03 -12.47 10.22
C VAL A 197 14.31 -13.09 11.42
N GLY A 198 12.99 -13.26 11.34
CA GLY A 198 12.19 -13.88 12.40
C GLY A 198 12.64 -15.30 12.72
N SER A 199 12.83 -16.14 11.69
CA SER A 199 13.32 -17.52 11.86
C SER A 199 14.71 -17.55 12.52
N ARG A 200 15.60 -16.62 12.14
CA ARG A 200 16.95 -16.53 12.73
C ARG A 200 16.92 -16.08 14.19
N ILE A 201 16.06 -15.12 14.52
CA ILE A 201 15.86 -14.66 15.90
C ILE A 201 15.33 -15.81 16.75
N ALA A 202 14.28 -16.49 16.31
CA ALA A 202 13.71 -17.63 17.05
C ALA A 202 14.69 -18.78 17.26
N LEU A 203 15.49 -19.11 16.24
CA LEU A 203 16.56 -20.10 16.40
C LEU A 203 17.57 -19.66 17.46
N SER A 204 18.06 -18.43 17.36
CA SER A 204 19.08 -17.91 18.29
C SER A 204 18.56 -17.84 19.72
N TYR A 205 17.30 -17.41 19.90
CA TYR A 205 16.64 -17.41 21.21
C TYR A 205 16.50 -18.84 21.74
N SER A 206 16.01 -19.76 20.92
CA SER A 206 15.73 -21.14 21.36
C SER A 206 16.99 -21.93 21.72
N GLN A 207 18.14 -21.58 21.14
CA GLN A 207 19.44 -22.14 21.49
C GLN A 207 19.95 -21.66 22.86
N ARG A 208 19.55 -20.45 23.28
CA ARG A 208 20.06 -19.80 24.49
C ARG A 208 19.12 -19.94 25.67
N GLN A 209 17.81 -19.93 25.42
CA GLN A 209 16.80 -20.03 26.47
C GLN A 209 16.79 -21.45 27.01
N LEU A 210 17.10 -21.59 28.30
CA LEU A 210 17.10 -22.86 28.99
C LEU A 210 15.84 -23.01 29.85
N VAL A 211 15.33 -24.23 29.93
CA VAL A 211 14.27 -24.61 30.86
C VAL A 211 14.72 -25.83 31.66
N THR A 212 14.29 -25.91 32.92
CA THR A 212 14.51 -27.07 33.77
C THR A 212 13.49 -28.13 33.37
N ALA A 213 13.95 -29.31 32.96
CA ALA A 213 13.06 -30.42 32.67
C ALA A 213 12.50 -30.99 33.99
N VAL A 214 11.26 -31.49 33.98
CA VAL A 214 10.54 -31.99 35.17
C VAL A 214 11.29 -33.13 35.89
N SER A 215 12.22 -33.79 35.21
CA SER A 215 12.93 -34.99 35.71
C SER A 215 14.43 -34.79 35.98
N ASP A 216 15.03 -33.64 35.62
CA ASP A 216 16.48 -33.41 35.77
C ASP A 216 16.77 -31.99 36.25
N ALA A 217 17.70 -31.84 37.21
CA ALA A 217 18.24 -30.53 37.62
C ALA A 217 19.06 -29.83 36.51
N VAL A 218 19.17 -30.45 35.33
CA VAL A 218 19.94 -29.96 34.18
C VAL A 218 19.07 -29.04 33.32
N LYS A 219 19.55 -27.80 33.17
CA LYS A 219 18.95 -26.81 32.28
C LYS A 219 19.17 -27.19 30.82
N THR A 220 18.09 -27.40 30.07
CA THR A 220 18.15 -27.80 28.65
C THR A 220 17.64 -26.67 27.75
N PRO A 221 18.29 -26.38 26.60
CA PRO A 221 17.79 -25.40 25.65
C PRO A 221 16.40 -25.76 25.13
N VAL A 222 15.51 -24.77 25.02
CA VAL A 222 14.15 -25.00 24.52
C VAL A 222 14.12 -25.51 23.07
N LEU A 223 15.20 -25.31 22.30
CA LEU A 223 15.33 -25.87 20.96
C LEU A 223 15.24 -27.41 20.92
N HIS A 224 15.52 -28.12 22.02
CA HIS A 224 15.40 -29.58 22.06
C HIS A 224 13.95 -30.07 21.91
N PHE A 225 12.96 -29.26 22.30
CA PHE A 225 11.57 -29.63 22.17
C PHE A 225 11.12 -29.53 20.71
N SER A 226 10.48 -30.59 20.20
CA SER A 226 9.97 -30.65 18.83
C SER A 226 8.95 -29.53 18.55
N THR A 227 8.15 -29.18 19.56
CA THR A 227 7.19 -28.06 19.53
C THR A 227 7.87 -26.71 19.27
N GLN A 228 9.10 -26.53 19.74
CA GLN A 228 9.91 -25.32 19.50
C GLN A 228 10.68 -25.41 18.17
N ARG A 229 11.23 -26.59 17.85
CA ARG A 229 12.12 -26.79 16.69
C ARG A 229 11.38 -26.83 15.36
N GLN A 230 10.27 -27.57 15.27
CA GLN A 230 9.56 -27.77 14.01
C GLN A 230 9.10 -26.46 13.36
N PRO A 231 8.53 -25.49 14.10
CA PRO A 231 8.08 -24.24 13.49
C PRO A 231 9.23 -23.40 12.94
N ILE A 232 10.39 -23.40 13.61
CA ILE A 232 11.62 -22.73 13.15
C ILE A 232 12.12 -23.34 11.83
N VAL A 233 12.18 -24.67 11.76
CA VAL A 233 12.60 -25.39 10.54
C VAL A 233 11.64 -25.11 9.38
N LYS A 234 10.33 -25.13 9.63
CA LYS A 234 9.31 -24.76 8.63
C LYS A 234 9.48 -23.32 8.15
N GLY A 235 9.81 -22.39 9.04
CA GLY A 235 10.13 -20.99 8.70
C GLY A 235 11.31 -20.87 7.74
N PHE A 236 12.42 -21.56 8.03
CA PHE A 236 13.59 -21.58 7.15
C PHE A 236 13.31 -22.22 5.79
N ALA A 237 12.61 -23.36 5.76
CA ALA A 237 12.23 -24.02 4.51
C ALA A 237 11.34 -23.10 3.65
N SER A 238 10.35 -22.45 4.27
CA SER A 238 9.46 -21.50 3.60
C SER A 238 10.23 -20.30 3.06
N TYR A 239 11.17 -19.74 3.85
CA TYR A 239 12.05 -18.67 3.39
C TYR A 239 12.88 -19.08 2.17
N ALA A 240 13.51 -20.26 2.17
CA ALA A 240 14.34 -20.71 1.06
C ALA A 240 13.54 -20.82 -0.24
N VAL A 241 12.34 -21.40 -0.18
CA VAL A 241 11.43 -21.52 -1.33
C VAL A 241 10.96 -20.14 -1.80
N LEU A 242 10.47 -19.29 -0.88
CA LEU A 242 9.98 -17.96 -1.23
C LEU A 242 11.09 -17.04 -1.76
N GLN A 243 12.32 -17.19 -1.29
CA GLN A 243 13.46 -16.42 -1.82
C GLN A 243 13.79 -16.83 -3.26
N ALA A 244 13.79 -18.13 -3.56
CA ALA A 244 13.98 -18.61 -4.93
C ALA A 244 12.84 -18.12 -5.84
N PHE A 245 11.59 -18.23 -5.38
CA PHE A 245 10.43 -17.75 -6.12
C PHE A 245 10.46 -16.23 -6.33
N ALA A 246 10.89 -15.45 -5.34
CA ALA A 246 11.05 -14.00 -5.45
C ALA A 246 12.07 -13.65 -6.54
N LYS A 247 13.25 -14.28 -6.54
CA LYS A 247 14.29 -14.05 -7.56
C LYS A 247 13.75 -14.33 -8.96
N TRP A 248 13.14 -15.49 -9.16
CA TRP A 248 12.54 -15.86 -10.44
C TRP A 248 11.46 -14.86 -10.87
N THR A 249 10.57 -14.45 -9.95
CA THR A 249 9.48 -13.51 -10.25
C THR A 249 10.02 -12.15 -10.67
N ILE A 250 11.05 -11.63 -9.96
CA ILE A 250 11.72 -10.37 -10.32
C ILE A 250 12.33 -10.46 -11.71
N GLU A 251 13.03 -11.55 -12.02
CA GLU A 251 13.62 -11.77 -13.34
C GLU A 251 12.56 -11.77 -14.44
N GLN A 252 11.44 -12.48 -14.25
CA GLN A 252 10.35 -12.48 -15.24
C GLN A 252 9.68 -11.10 -15.37
N PHE A 253 9.46 -10.42 -14.25
CA PHE A 253 8.81 -9.10 -14.21
C PHE A 253 9.63 -8.04 -14.94
N CYS A 254 10.96 -8.07 -14.78
CA CYS A 254 11.90 -7.12 -15.35
C CYS A 254 12.23 -7.37 -16.84
N LYS A 255 11.77 -8.50 -17.43
CA LYS A 255 11.95 -8.73 -18.88
C LYS A 255 11.30 -7.59 -19.67
N LYS A 256 12.06 -7.01 -20.62
CA LYS A 256 11.56 -5.95 -21.52
C LYS A 256 10.38 -6.42 -22.37
N THR A 257 10.33 -7.71 -22.70
CA THR A 257 9.27 -8.36 -23.47
C THR A 257 7.99 -8.64 -22.67
N ALA A 258 8.02 -8.50 -21.34
CA ALA A 258 6.85 -8.78 -20.52
C ALA A 258 5.75 -7.73 -20.75
N ARG A 259 4.54 -8.21 -21.06
CA ARG A 259 3.34 -7.37 -21.20
C ARG A 259 2.86 -6.92 -19.81
N GLY A 260 2.17 -5.77 -19.74
CA GLY A 260 1.68 -5.21 -18.47
C GLY A 260 0.76 -6.15 -17.69
N ASN A 261 -0.13 -6.87 -18.37
CA ASN A 261 -1.00 -7.87 -17.74
C ASN A 261 -0.21 -9.06 -17.16
N VAL A 262 0.86 -9.50 -17.82
CA VAL A 262 1.75 -10.56 -17.31
C VAL A 262 2.48 -10.09 -16.06
N ARG A 263 2.96 -8.83 -16.05
CA ARG A 263 3.57 -8.23 -14.85
C ARG A 263 2.59 -8.16 -13.68
N GLN A 264 1.35 -7.75 -13.93
CA GLN A 264 0.31 -7.72 -12.90
C GLN A 264 0.00 -9.12 -12.36
N ALA A 265 -0.10 -10.13 -13.24
CA ALA A 265 -0.33 -11.52 -12.84
C ALA A 265 0.80 -12.04 -11.95
N LEU A 266 2.06 -11.90 -12.39
CA LEU A 266 3.24 -12.29 -11.61
C LEU A 266 3.28 -11.64 -10.22
N ALA A 267 2.99 -10.34 -10.14
CA ALA A 267 2.95 -9.62 -8.88
C ALA A 267 1.82 -10.11 -7.97
N THR A 268 0.65 -10.38 -8.55
CA THR A 268 -0.55 -10.85 -7.83
C THR A 268 -0.36 -12.28 -7.32
N ASP A 269 0.18 -13.18 -8.14
CA ASP A 269 0.45 -14.58 -7.77
C ASP A 269 1.48 -14.65 -6.64
N PHE A 270 2.54 -13.84 -6.74
CA PHE A 270 3.55 -13.75 -5.69
C PHE A 270 2.96 -13.19 -4.39
N LYS A 271 2.17 -12.10 -4.46
CA LYS A 271 1.45 -11.52 -3.32
C LYS A 271 0.49 -12.53 -2.69
N ALA A 272 -0.25 -13.31 -3.46
CA ALA A 272 -1.22 -14.28 -2.91
C ALA A 272 -0.55 -15.47 -2.21
N THR A 273 0.65 -15.84 -2.67
CA THR A 273 1.41 -16.96 -2.10
C THR A 273 2.03 -16.59 -0.75
N HIS A 274 2.54 -15.37 -0.61
CA HIS A 274 3.33 -14.95 0.54
C HIS A 274 2.61 -14.98 1.93
N PRO A 275 1.39 -14.42 2.10
CA PRO A 275 0.69 -14.31 3.39
C PRO A 275 0.47 -15.65 4.08
N LYS A 276 0.22 -16.72 3.31
CA LYS A 276 0.00 -18.07 3.84
C LYS A 276 1.22 -18.59 4.60
N TYR A 277 2.43 -18.30 4.11
CA TYR A 277 3.68 -18.71 4.75
C TYR A 277 4.12 -17.75 5.85
N ALA A 278 3.83 -16.46 5.69
CA ALA A 278 4.11 -15.45 6.71
C ALA A 278 3.30 -15.75 7.98
N CYS A 279 1.99 -15.94 7.87
CA CYS A 279 1.08 -16.22 8.99
C CYS A 279 1.50 -17.48 9.78
N LEU A 280 1.87 -18.56 9.08
CA LEU A 280 2.36 -19.78 9.71
C LEU A 280 3.65 -19.58 10.52
N LEU A 281 4.56 -18.73 10.04
CA LEU A 281 5.75 -18.38 10.81
C LEU A 281 5.41 -17.44 11.98
N PHE A 282 4.47 -16.53 11.85
CA PHE A 282 4.12 -15.62 12.95
C PHE A 282 3.49 -16.37 14.13
N LEU A 283 2.50 -17.24 13.87
CA LEU A 283 1.91 -18.10 14.91
C LEU A 283 2.95 -19.02 15.55
N ALA A 284 3.94 -19.44 14.77
CA ALA A 284 5.09 -20.20 15.24
C ALA A 284 6.01 -19.37 16.15
N LEU A 285 6.37 -18.15 15.75
CA LEU A 285 7.21 -17.24 16.51
C LEU A 285 6.54 -16.82 17.81
N GLU A 286 5.24 -16.56 17.79
CA GLU A 286 4.45 -16.27 18.99
C GLU A 286 4.55 -17.44 19.97
N ARG A 287 4.27 -18.67 19.54
CA ARG A 287 4.40 -19.87 20.41
C ARG A 287 5.82 -20.09 20.93
N VAL A 288 6.82 -19.74 20.12
CA VAL A 288 8.26 -19.89 20.42
C VAL A 288 8.77 -18.81 21.39
N LEU A 289 8.20 -17.61 21.33
CA LEU A 289 8.69 -16.39 21.99
C LEU A 289 7.71 -15.85 23.06
N ALA A 290 6.54 -16.47 23.25
CA ALA A 290 5.49 -16.08 24.21
C ALA A 290 5.93 -16.04 25.68
N VAL A 291 7.17 -16.41 25.99
CA VAL A 291 7.76 -16.30 27.33
C VAL A 291 8.45 -14.94 27.56
N SER A 292 8.51 -14.05 26.55
CA SER A 292 9.17 -12.73 26.68
C SER A 292 8.26 -11.56 26.25
N PRO A 293 7.89 -10.63 27.16
CA PRO A 293 7.02 -9.47 26.89
C PRO A 293 7.56 -8.48 25.84
N THR A 294 8.83 -8.59 25.46
CA THR A 294 9.51 -7.61 24.59
C THR A 294 9.24 -7.83 23.10
N ILE A 295 8.63 -8.96 22.72
CA ILE A 295 8.51 -9.42 21.30
C ILE A 295 7.11 -9.15 20.69
N THR A 296 6.19 -8.58 21.46
CA THR A 296 4.85 -8.12 21.02
C THR A 296 4.90 -7.13 19.83
N ASN A 297 6.04 -6.47 19.57
CA ASN A 297 6.20 -5.60 18.40
C ASN A 297 6.29 -6.34 17.05
N ILE A 298 6.59 -7.65 17.04
CA ILE A 298 6.62 -8.45 15.80
C ILE A 298 5.20 -8.91 15.41
N TYR A 299 4.34 -9.14 16.40
CA TYR A 299 2.94 -9.58 16.28
C TYR A 299 2.12 -8.65 15.36
N LEU A 300 2.33 -7.35 15.52
CA LEU A 300 1.61 -6.27 14.85
C LEU A 300 2.04 -6.02 13.38
N LEU A 301 3.14 -6.63 12.93
CA LEU A 301 3.66 -6.51 11.57
C LEU A 301 2.90 -7.38 10.56
N ALA A 302 2.21 -8.43 11.01
CA ALA A 302 1.59 -9.44 10.15
C ALA A 302 0.09 -9.23 9.97
N GLU A 303 -0.60 -8.79 11.02
CA GLU A 303 -2.06 -8.57 11.05
C GLU A 303 -2.50 -7.46 10.09
N SER A 304 -1.63 -6.46 9.89
CA SER A 304 -1.80 -5.42 8.86
C SER A 304 -1.70 -5.94 7.42
N TYR A 305 -1.14 -7.14 7.20
CA TYR A 305 -1.03 -7.79 5.89
C TYR A 305 -2.08 -8.89 5.65
N SER A 306 -2.52 -9.63 6.68
CA SER A 306 -3.51 -10.72 6.54
C SER A 306 -4.96 -10.25 6.50
N SER A 307 -5.28 -9.12 7.13
CA SER A 307 -6.62 -8.52 7.17
C SER A 307 -7.15 -8.04 5.81
N GLY A 308 -6.36 -8.16 4.73
CA GLY A 308 -6.82 -7.97 3.35
C GLY A 308 -7.35 -9.24 2.67
N SER A 309 -7.38 -10.39 3.36
CA SER A 309 -7.71 -11.70 2.74
C SER A 309 -8.80 -12.53 3.43
N GLU A 310 -9.28 -12.13 4.61
CA GLU A 310 -10.39 -12.81 5.30
C GLU A 310 -11.54 -11.83 5.50
N ASN A 311 -12.54 -11.90 4.61
CA ASN A 311 -13.97 -11.76 4.91
C ASN A 311 -14.79 -11.89 3.61
N VAL A 312 -15.09 -13.14 3.26
CA VAL A 312 -16.26 -13.48 2.43
C VAL A 312 -17.14 -14.34 3.33
N SER A 313 -18.38 -13.86 3.56
CA SER A 313 -19.50 -14.49 4.29
C SER A 313 -19.54 -14.35 5.83
N ALA A 314 -20.28 -13.33 6.30
CA ALA A 314 -21.17 -13.44 7.46
C ALA A 314 -22.22 -12.30 7.41
N GLY A 315 -23.47 -12.63 7.77
CA GLY A 315 -24.68 -11.91 7.38
C GLY A 315 -24.90 -10.52 8.01
N PHE A 316 -25.75 -9.75 7.30
CA PHE A 316 -26.39 -8.53 7.76
C PHE A 316 -27.27 -8.82 8.98
N THR A 317 -27.01 -8.16 10.12
CA THR A 317 -28.04 -7.81 11.10
C THR A 317 -27.88 -6.37 11.55
N SER A 318 -29.01 -5.67 11.53
CA SER A 318 -29.24 -4.26 11.84
C SER A 318 -28.83 -3.85 13.26
N GLY A 319 -28.06 -2.78 13.40
CA GLY A 319 -27.82 -2.08 14.67
C GLY A 319 -26.51 -1.28 14.65
N GLY A 320 -26.60 0.04 14.86
CA GLY A 320 -25.54 1.01 14.57
C GLY A 320 -24.17 0.75 15.22
N ALA A 321 -23.16 0.61 14.37
CA ALA A 321 -21.80 1.17 14.47
C ALA A 321 -21.11 0.82 13.15
N VAL A 322 -20.81 1.82 12.31
CA VAL A 322 -20.15 1.58 11.00
C VAL A 322 -18.68 1.25 11.25
N GLN A 323 -18.39 -0.02 11.49
CA GLN A 323 -17.04 -0.56 11.50
C GLN A 323 -16.69 -0.90 10.05
N ALA A 324 -16.22 0.10 9.31
CA ALA A 324 -15.80 -0.10 7.94
C ALA A 324 -14.48 -0.88 7.91
N GLU A 325 -14.57 -2.17 7.57
CA GLU A 325 -13.44 -3.03 7.24
C GLU A 325 -12.88 -2.61 5.87
N TYR A 326 -11.86 -1.76 5.89
CA TYR A 326 -11.21 -1.30 4.66
C TYR A 326 -10.14 -2.29 4.20
N VAL A 327 -10.40 -2.95 3.07
CA VAL A 327 -9.41 -3.76 2.35
C VAL A 327 -8.30 -2.84 1.83
N THR A 328 -7.08 -3.05 2.33
CA THR A 328 -5.90 -2.32 1.86
C THR A 328 -5.57 -2.74 0.42
N VAL A 329 -5.94 -1.90 -0.55
CA VAL A 329 -5.42 -2.00 -1.91
C VAL A 329 -4.03 -1.37 -1.93
N VAL A 330 -3.01 -2.22 -1.81
CA VAL A 330 -1.64 -1.94 -2.27
C VAL A 330 -1.24 -2.95 -3.33
#